data_AF-A0A2T4HX71-F1
#
_entry.id   AF-A0A2T4HX71-F1
#
_cell.length_a   1.000
_cell.length_b   1.000
_cell.length_c   1.000
_cell.angle_alpha   90.00
_cell.angle_beta   90.00
_cell.angle_gamma   90.00
#
_symmetry.space_group_name_H-M   'P 1'
#
loop_
_entity.id
_entity.type
_entity.pdbx_description
1 polymer ?
#
loop_
_entity_poly.entity_id
_entity_poly.type
_entity_poly.pdbx_seq_one_letter_code
_entity_poly.pdbx_strand_id
1 'polypeptide(L)' 'MSDPLGYHEPEAARILGVAPRTLRRWRQNGAVSYSLTPGGRVRYSDEDLRQLRSRMRVSATVGHTMPPMA' A
#
# COMPACT_ATOMS: atom_id res chain seq x y z
N MET A 1 2.22 -12.98 -16.73
CA MET A 1 2.09 -14.18 -15.87
C MET A 1 2.39 -13.75 -14.45
N SER A 2 1.37 -13.59 -13.62
CA SER A 2 1.54 -13.32 -12.20
C SER A 2 2.09 -14.57 -11.54
N ASP A 3 3.26 -14.43 -10.95
CA ASP A 3 3.99 -15.49 -10.30
C ASP A 3 3.34 -15.76 -8.91
N PRO A 4 3.11 -17.03 -8.52
CA PRO A 4 2.24 -17.42 -7.40
C PRO A 4 2.70 -16.94 -6.01
N LEU A 5 3.86 -16.31 -5.91
CA LEU A 5 4.46 -15.82 -4.65
C LEU A 5 4.14 -14.35 -4.31
N GLY A 6 3.29 -13.67 -5.10
CA GLY A 6 2.87 -12.28 -4.83
C GLY A 6 3.32 -11.27 -5.88
N TYR A 7 3.03 -9.99 -5.65
CA TYR A 7 3.24 -8.90 -6.59
C TYR A 7 4.66 -8.32 -6.52
N HIS A 8 5.17 -7.92 -7.68
CA HIS A 8 6.43 -7.20 -7.79
C HIS A 8 6.18 -5.69 -7.67
N GLU A 9 7.23 -4.92 -7.36
CA GLU A 9 7.15 -3.49 -7.02
C GLU A 9 6.27 -2.63 -7.96
N PRO A 10 6.42 -2.68 -9.30
CA PRO A 10 5.58 -1.88 -10.19
C PRO A 10 4.12 -2.35 -10.25
N GLU A 11 3.86 -3.64 -10.04
CA GLU A 11 2.49 -4.18 -9.99
C GLU A 11 1.79 -3.75 -8.69
N ALA A 12 2.49 -3.87 -7.56
CA ALA A 12 2.03 -3.38 -6.26
C ALA A 12 1.72 -1.88 -6.30
N ALA A 13 2.58 -1.09 -6.94
CA ALA A 13 2.38 0.35 -7.12
C ALA A 13 1.11 0.65 -7.94
N ARG A 14 0.86 -0.10 -9.02
CA ARG A 14 -0.37 0.01 -9.82
C ARG A 14 -1.62 -0.33 -9.01
N ILE A 15 -1.58 -1.39 -8.21
CA ILE A 15 -2.71 -1.81 -7.34
C ILE A 15 -3.03 -0.73 -6.30
N LEU A 16 -2.01 -0.10 -5.74
CA LEU A 16 -2.15 0.96 -4.75
C LEU A 16 -2.47 2.33 -5.37
N GLY A 17 -2.32 2.48 -6.69
CA GLY A 17 -2.50 3.76 -7.38
C GLY A 17 -1.39 4.77 -7.12
N VAL A 18 -0.18 4.30 -6.79
CA VAL A 18 0.99 5.15 -6.49
C VAL A 18 2.09 4.96 -7.53
N ALA A 19 3.01 5.91 -7.62
CA ALA A 19 4.19 5.74 -8.45
C ALA A 19 5.14 4.67 -7.86
N PRO A 20 5.81 3.84 -8.68
CA PRO A 20 6.76 2.83 -8.19
C PRO A 20 7.91 3.45 -7.40
N ARG A 21 8.37 4.66 -7.76
CA ARG A 21 9.37 5.41 -6.99
C ARG A 21 8.89 5.72 -5.57
N THR A 22 7.61 6.01 -5.38
CA THR A 22 7.00 6.26 -4.07
C THR A 22 6.96 4.98 -3.24
N LEU A 23 6.52 3.88 -3.84
CA LEU A 23 6.50 2.58 -3.17
C LEU A 23 7.91 2.13 -2.73
N ARG A 24 8.91 2.32 -3.60
CA ARG A 24 10.32 2.05 -3.30
C ARG A 24 10.86 2.91 -2.17
N ARG A 25 10.42 4.17 -2.06
CA ARG A 25 10.77 5.06 -0.94
C ARG A 25 10.12 4.60 0.36
N TRP A 26 8.85 4.21 0.33
CA TRP A 26 8.17 3.66 1.51
C TRP A 26 8.83 2.38 2.00
N ARG A 27 9.25 1.49 1.10
CA ARG A 27 10.02 0.30 1.45
C ARG A 27 11.32 0.64 2.16
N GLN A 28 12.09 1.60 1.63
CA GLN A 28 13.34 2.05 2.26
C GLN A 28 13.11 2.68 3.63
N ASN A 29 11.99 3.38 3.79
CA ASN A 29 11.60 3.99 5.05
C ASN A 29 10.91 3.01 6.03
N GLY A 30 10.70 1.74 5.65
CA GLY A 30 9.99 0.76 6.47
C GLY A 30 8.48 0.98 6.59
N ALA A 31 7.89 1.82 5.73
CA ALA A 31 6.48 2.17 5.75
C ALA A 31 5.58 1.14 5.03
N VAL A 32 6.16 0.18 4.30
CA VAL A 32 5.42 -0.91 3.65
C VAL A 32 6.01 -2.25 4.02
N SER A 33 5.13 -3.19 4.38
CA SER A 33 5.49 -4.59 4.60
C SER A 33 5.88 -5.25 3.28
N TYR A 34 6.92 -6.07 3.31
CA TYR A 34 7.34 -6.86 2.16
C TYR A 34 7.86 -8.20 2.63
N SER A 35 7.74 -9.21 1.77
CA SER A 35 8.30 -10.54 1.99
C SER A 35 9.52 -10.72 1.10
N LEU A 36 10.57 -11.31 1.66
CA LEU A 36 11.71 -11.78 0.88
C LEU A 36 11.48 -13.23 0.51
N THR A 37 11.54 -13.52 -0.79
CA THR A 37 11.65 -14.89 -1.25
C THR A 37 13.01 -15.47 -0.85
N PRO A 38 13.15 -16.80 -0.72
CA PRO A 38 14.44 -17.44 -0.40
C PRO A 38 15.55 -17.12 -1.43
N GLY A 39 15.20 -16.64 -2.63
CA GLY A 39 16.13 -16.11 -3.62
C GLY A 39 16.48 -14.62 -3.47
N GLY A 40 16.11 -13.97 -2.37
CA GLY A 40 16.42 -12.56 -2.08
C GLY A 40 15.57 -11.54 -2.83
N ARG A 41 14.51 -11.96 -3.54
CA ARG A 41 13.62 -11.03 -4.26
C ARG A 41 12.50 -10.53 -3.36
N VAL A 42 12.20 -9.24 -3.48
CA VAL A 42 11.08 -8.59 -2.77
C VAL A 42 9.75 -8.93 -3.42
N ARG A 43 8.80 -9.38 -2.61
CA ARG A 43 7.42 -9.68 -2.97
C ARG A 43 6.45 -8.97 -2.04
N TYR A 44 5.33 -8.54 -2.61
CA TYR A 44 4.23 -7.93 -1.89
C TYR A 44 3.01 -8.86 -1.98
N SER A 45 2.52 -9.33 -0.84
CA SER A 45 1.30 -10.11 -0.78
C SER A 45 0.08 -9.21 -1.05
N ASP A 46 -1.01 -9.76 -1.58
CA ASP A 46 -2.23 -8.97 -1.77
C ASP A 46 -2.77 -8.45 -0.43
N GLU A 47 -2.68 -9.27 0.62
CA GLU A 47 -3.07 -8.91 1.98
C GLU A 47 -2.27 -7.71 2.52
N ASP A 48 -0.94 -7.70 2.34
CA ASP A 48 -0.09 -6.56 2.73
C ASP A 48 -0.49 -5.28 2.00
N LEU A 49 -0.77 -5.37 0.69
CA LEU A 49 -1.20 -4.22 -0.10
C LEU A 49 -2.58 -3.71 0.37
N ARG A 50 -3.52 -4.61 0.69
CA ARG A 50 -4.83 -4.24 1.25
C ARG A 50 -4.69 -3.60 2.63
N GLN A 51 -3.87 -4.16 3.51
CA GLN A 51 -3.60 -3.60 4.83
C GLN A 51 -2.94 -2.22 4.72
N LEU A 52 -1.96 -2.07 3.83
CA LEU A 52 -1.32 -0.78 3.57
C LEU A 52 -2.35 0.25 3.09
N ARG A 53 -3.19 -0.12 2.12
CA ARG A 53 -4.26 0.76 1.63
C ARG A 53 -5.23 1.15 2.73
N SER A 54 -5.55 0.22 3.64
CA SER A 54 -6.41 0.49 4.79
C SER A 54 -5.75 1.44 5.78
N ARG A 55 -4.46 1.24 6.10
CA ARG A 55 -3.65 2.12 6.97
C ARG A 55 -3.48 3.52 6.38
N MET A 56 -3.31 3.62 5.07
CA MET A 56 -3.22 4.89 4.34
C MET A 56 -4.54 5.64 4.29
N ARG A 57 -5.67 4.92 4.37
CA ARG A 57 -6.98 5.52 4.51
C ARG A 57 -7.08 6.03 5.94
N VAL A 58 -6.47 7.19 6.18
CA VAL A 58 -6.86 8.03 7.30
C VAL A 58 -8.35 8.20 7.13
N SER A 59 -9.13 7.64 8.06
CA SER A 59 -10.55 7.92 8.13
C SER A 59 -10.63 9.43 8.09
N ALA A 60 -11.14 9.99 7.00
CA ALA A 60 -11.67 11.33 7.09
C ALA A 60 -12.68 11.17 8.21
N THR A 61 -12.35 11.65 9.41
CA THR A 61 -13.34 11.97 10.40
C THR A 61 -14.25 12.89 9.62
N VAL A 62 -15.33 12.30 9.10
CA VAL A 62 -16.43 13.03 8.53
C VAL A 62 -16.73 14.00 9.64
N GLY A 63 -16.43 15.28 9.40
CA GLY A 63 -16.77 16.36 10.30
C GLY A 63 -18.29 16.35 10.38
N HIS A 64 -18.84 15.49 11.21
CA HIS A 64 -20.22 15.52 11.64
C HIS A 64 -20.29 16.67 12.63
N THR A 65 -20.30 17.89 12.09
CA THR A 65 -21.11 19.01 12.54
C THR A 65 -20.68 20.25 11.77
N MET A 66 -21.52 20.69 10.84
CA MET A 66 -21.84 22.11 10.76
C MET A 66 -23.32 22.19 11.08
N PRO A 67 -23.72 22.75 12.23
CA PRO A 67 -25.12 23.08 12.43
C PRO A 67 -25.49 24.15 11.40
N PRO A 68 -26.67 24.08 10.78
CA PRO A 68 -27.18 25.19 9.99
C PRO A 68 -27.36 26.38 10.94
N MET A 69 -26.60 27.44 10.67
CA MET A 69 -26.81 28.75 11.24
C MET A 69 -27.75 29.51 10.30
N ALA A 70 -29.06 29.49 10.61
CA ALA A 70 -30.07 30.49 10.30
C ALA A 70 -31.44 30.03 10.82
#